data_AF-K1Y7C5-F1
#
_entry.id   AF-K1Y7C5-F1
#
_cell.length_a   1.000
_cell.length_b   1.000
_cell.length_c   1.000
_cell.angle_alpha   90.00
_cell.angle_beta   90.00
_cell.angle_gamma   90.00
#
_symmetry.space_group_name_H-M   'P 1'
#
loop_
_entity.id
_entity.type
_entity.pdbx_description
1 polymer ?
#
loop_
_entity_poly.entity_id
_entity_poly.type
_entity_poly.pdbx_seq_one_letter_code
_entity_poly.pdbx_strand_id
1 'polypeptide(L)'
;MNRELHWRLLLLGSLICVITAAATPYVVLKLGMSVDLAYGGMFLAAALLGRRASGHKLAIELNIIQTMINVVAGVGFMCVILAAFFYIQIVFGRDIGFNPSWWQVSLWLLVSAYLGVFMGALPRRLILDDTTLPWPTAKAVQSVAETLTDQEATSTTKSRRDVLVMSTAVASFLTFIKDGLGVITPMVGKATVSMMFGLELAAIGTGMLVPLAVGLSGLLGVWIIYTFGDSVAKLVALNGTAPQHLSWCKELVKNGEVTSFLTENCGKAAEYVTSPSHFKMVIQWMMWPATAMMITAALTSVLVPLAKNALVRRREDDKQNQQTSNADERIPTWWIVVGITVCVVLLICIQERWFQMPWYQVLLAVALQPILIISGLRVLGITGQGPVSLMANATQFVFGLIWPAHIQQNLNAAHISADPQASSESTIVSFVVARRLGGSFKTLIIAQLLMLPIGALLLPIVFNMLERTYGIGLDPGQLSAPTGLKIASLAIVMEQGISALPQGALTASIIAAIFGIVVELLFMVYKHDASGNKTKRFWWIPIPAALGFALILPPILTLGIAFGSVISAVWRRFSQDKSGSYEMFGAPLAAGFIAGEALVGAILLPVLGVILELFKPYL
;
A
#
# COMPACT_ATOMS: atom_id res chain seq x y z
N MET A 1 9.74 -24.27 -20.78
CA MET A 1 8.58 -23.43 -20.42
C MET A 1 7.51 -24.36 -19.87
N ASN A 2 7.22 -24.28 -18.57
CA ASN A 2 6.32 -25.22 -17.86
C ASN A 2 4.93 -25.25 -18.50
N ARG A 3 4.18 -26.35 -18.32
CA ARG A 3 2.81 -26.55 -18.84
C ARG A 3 1.82 -25.42 -18.45
N GLU A 4 2.14 -24.66 -17.41
CA GLU A 4 1.35 -23.56 -16.81
C GLU A 4 1.58 -22.19 -17.46
N LEU A 5 2.80 -21.88 -17.91
CA LEU A 5 3.16 -20.58 -18.47
C LEU A 5 3.40 -20.74 -19.96
N HIS A 6 2.53 -20.21 -20.80
CA HIS A 6 2.66 -20.30 -22.26
C HIS A 6 2.63 -18.92 -22.90
N TRP A 7 3.08 -18.82 -24.15
CA TRP A 7 3.28 -17.54 -24.83
C TRP A 7 1.99 -16.69 -24.91
N ARG A 8 0.81 -17.33 -25.02
CA ARG A 8 -0.48 -16.62 -25.09
C ARG A 8 -0.81 -15.97 -23.76
N LEU A 9 -0.56 -16.68 -22.66
CA LEU A 9 -0.74 -16.15 -21.31
C LEU A 9 0.21 -14.97 -21.07
N LEU A 10 1.47 -15.11 -21.50
CA LEU A 10 2.46 -14.04 -21.42
C LEU A 10 2.04 -12.81 -22.23
N LEU A 11 1.51 -12.97 -23.45
CA LEU A 11 1.03 -11.85 -24.24
C LEU A 11 -0.18 -11.17 -23.61
N LEU A 12 -1.19 -11.94 -23.18
CA LEU A 12 -2.36 -11.38 -22.52
C LEU A 12 -1.97 -10.64 -21.24
N GLY A 13 -1.13 -11.27 -20.41
CA GLY A 13 -0.58 -10.67 -19.20
C GLY A 13 0.19 -9.38 -19.52
N SER A 14 1.03 -9.38 -20.56
CA SER A 14 1.79 -8.19 -20.97
C SER A 14 0.89 -7.03 -21.40
N LEU A 15 -0.17 -7.29 -22.18
CA LEU A 15 -1.12 -6.26 -22.61
C LEU A 15 -1.84 -5.62 -21.43
N ILE A 16 -2.29 -6.43 -20.46
CA ILE A 16 -2.93 -5.92 -19.25
C ILE A 16 -1.91 -5.16 -18.40
N CYS A 17 -0.67 -5.66 -18.27
CA CYS A 17 0.40 -4.99 -17.53
C CYS A 17 0.75 -3.62 -18.12
N VAL A 18 0.71 -3.44 -19.44
CA VAL A 18 0.92 -2.13 -20.08
C VAL A 18 -0.15 -1.13 -19.63
N ILE A 19 -1.42 -1.54 -19.61
CA ILE A 19 -2.53 -0.70 -19.16
C ILE A 19 -2.37 -0.36 -17.68
N THR A 20 -2.08 -1.37 -16.84
CA THR A 20 -1.84 -1.19 -15.40
C THR A 20 -0.66 -0.26 -15.13
N ALA A 21 0.45 -0.42 -15.83
CA ALA A 21 1.64 0.40 -15.67
C ALA A 21 1.37 1.87 -16.04
N ALA A 22 0.49 2.12 -17.03
CA ALA A 22 0.07 3.46 -17.40
C ALA A 22 -0.93 4.09 -16.42
N ALA A 23 -1.89 3.31 -15.91
CA ALA A 23 -2.91 3.81 -14.99
C ALA A 23 -2.37 4.07 -13.57
N THR A 24 -1.46 3.21 -13.10
CA THR A 24 -0.99 3.23 -11.70
C THR A 24 -0.41 4.59 -11.28
N PRO A 25 0.53 5.21 -12.04
CA PRO A 25 1.12 6.50 -11.64
C PRO A 25 0.08 7.60 -11.47
N TYR A 26 -0.93 7.69 -12.36
CA TYR A 26 -1.99 8.71 -12.26
C TYR A 26 -2.78 8.54 -10.96
N VAL A 27 -3.25 7.31 -10.69
CA VAL A 27 -4.04 7.01 -9.49
C VAL A 27 -3.22 7.28 -8.23
N VAL A 28 -1.96 6.84 -8.19
CA VAL A 28 -1.09 7.01 -7.02
C VAL A 28 -0.71 8.47 -6.79
N LEU A 29 -0.41 9.25 -7.83
CA LEU A 29 -0.10 10.67 -7.68
C LEU A 29 -1.33 11.49 -7.29
N LYS A 30 -2.54 11.07 -7.69
CA LYS A 30 -3.79 11.74 -7.32
C LYS A 30 -4.27 11.39 -5.91
N LEU A 31 -4.29 10.09 -5.57
CA LEU A 31 -4.87 9.58 -4.32
C LEU A 31 -3.84 9.39 -3.20
N GLY A 32 -2.55 9.31 -3.53
CA GLY A 32 -1.47 9.01 -2.59
C GLY A 32 -1.35 7.53 -2.20
N MET A 33 -2.20 6.66 -2.75
CA MET A 33 -2.21 5.22 -2.45
C MET A 33 -2.42 4.39 -3.71
N SER A 34 -1.98 3.13 -3.68
CA SER A 34 -2.23 2.17 -4.75
C SER A 34 -3.66 1.63 -4.69
N VAL A 35 -4.29 1.46 -5.85
CA VAL A 35 -5.53 0.69 -6.02
C VAL A 35 -5.17 -0.67 -6.59
N ASP A 36 -5.77 -1.75 -6.07
CA ASP A 36 -5.50 -3.11 -6.53
C ASP A 36 -6.15 -3.37 -7.89
N LEU A 37 -5.39 -3.10 -8.95
CA LEU A 37 -5.79 -3.27 -10.35
C LEU A 37 -5.87 -4.74 -10.78
N ALA A 38 -5.34 -5.69 -9.98
CA ALA A 38 -5.32 -7.08 -10.37
C ALA A 38 -6.71 -7.72 -10.37
N TYR A 39 -7.63 -7.28 -9.52
CA TYR A 39 -9.00 -7.78 -9.56
C TYR A 39 -9.66 -7.49 -10.91
N GLY A 40 -9.62 -6.23 -11.37
CA GLY A 40 -10.18 -5.85 -12.67
C GLY A 40 -9.50 -6.59 -13.83
N GLY A 41 -8.18 -6.73 -13.78
CA GLY A 41 -7.43 -7.50 -14.79
C GLY A 41 -7.75 -8.99 -14.79
N MET A 42 -8.03 -9.61 -13.64
CA MET A 42 -8.49 -11.00 -13.56
C MET A 42 -9.85 -11.20 -14.22
N PHE A 43 -10.79 -10.27 -14.06
CA PHE A 43 -12.09 -10.34 -14.75
C PHE A 43 -11.93 -10.25 -16.27
N LEU A 44 -11.12 -9.30 -16.74
CA LEU A 44 -10.82 -9.15 -18.16
C LEU A 44 -10.15 -10.42 -18.72
N ALA A 45 -9.18 -10.96 -17.98
CA ALA A 45 -8.49 -12.19 -18.34
C ALA A 45 -9.41 -13.40 -18.35
N ALA A 46 -10.30 -13.54 -17.36
CA ALA A 46 -11.26 -14.63 -17.30
C ALA A 46 -12.26 -14.58 -18.47
N ALA A 47 -12.71 -13.39 -18.88
CA ALA A 47 -13.59 -13.23 -20.04
C ALA A 47 -12.94 -13.70 -21.35
N LEU A 48 -11.62 -13.52 -21.48
CA LEU A 48 -10.85 -13.90 -22.68
C LEU A 48 -10.38 -15.36 -22.66
N LEU A 49 -9.88 -15.83 -21.52
CA LEU A 49 -9.34 -17.18 -21.34
C LEU A 49 -10.43 -18.23 -21.07
N GLY A 50 -11.51 -17.83 -20.41
CA GLY A 50 -12.65 -18.71 -20.06
C GLY A 50 -13.37 -19.31 -21.26
N ARG A 51 -13.15 -18.76 -22.47
CA ARG A 51 -13.62 -19.36 -23.73
C ARG A 51 -12.86 -20.62 -24.15
N ARG A 52 -11.70 -20.90 -23.53
CA ARG A 52 -10.76 -21.93 -24.00
C ARG A 52 -10.17 -22.80 -22.90
N ALA A 53 -9.98 -22.26 -21.71
CA ALA A 53 -9.56 -23.00 -20.53
C ALA A 53 -10.68 -22.90 -19.49
N SER A 54 -10.88 -23.98 -18.74
CA SER A 54 -11.88 -24.04 -17.68
C SER A 54 -11.40 -25.00 -16.59
N GLY A 55 -12.02 -24.93 -15.42
CA GLY A 55 -11.62 -25.70 -14.26
C GLY A 55 -10.35 -25.16 -13.63
N HIS A 56 -9.70 -26.03 -12.86
CA HIS A 56 -8.47 -25.75 -12.13
C HIS A 56 -7.35 -25.10 -12.96
N LYS A 57 -7.25 -25.45 -14.26
CA LYS A 57 -6.24 -24.86 -15.16
C LYS A 57 -6.43 -23.35 -15.34
N LEU A 58 -7.67 -22.88 -15.48
CA LEU A 58 -7.96 -21.46 -15.62
C LEU A 58 -7.66 -20.72 -14.31
N ALA A 59 -7.87 -21.33 -13.15
CA ALA A 59 -7.55 -20.73 -11.84
C ALA A 59 -6.04 -20.46 -11.70
N ILE A 60 -5.21 -21.41 -12.13
CA ILE A 60 -3.76 -21.23 -12.15
C ILE A 60 -3.36 -20.13 -13.13
N GLU A 61 -3.93 -20.09 -14.34
CA GLU A 61 -3.65 -19.04 -15.33
C GLU A 61 -4.06 -17.64 -14.84
N LEU A 62 -5.18 -17.53 -14.11
CA LEU A 62 -5.63 -16.27 -13.50
C LEU A 62 -4.71 -15.81 -12.36
N ASN A 63 -4.22 -16.74 -11.52
CA ASN A 63 -3.21 -16.41 -10.49
C ASN A 63 -1.91 -15.90 -11.14
N ILE A 64 -1.47 -16.51 -12.24
CA ILE A 64 -0.29 -16.03 -12.99
C ILE A 64 -0.52 -14.61 -13.51
N ILE A 65 -1.67 -14.32 -14.11
CA ILE A 65 -1.98 -12.97 -14.62
C ILE A 65 -2.07 -11.94 -13.48
N GLN A 66 -2.76 -12.27 -12.39
CA GLN A 66 -2.84 -11.41 -11.20
C GLN A 66 -1.44 -11.12 -10.66
N THR A 67 -0.57 -12.12 -10.63
CA THR A 67 0.82 -11.99 -10.21
C THR A 67 1.62 -11.03 -11.10
N MET A 68 1.43 -11.11 -12.41
CA MET A 68 2.03 -10.19 -13.38
C MET A 68 1.56 -8.75 -13.16
N ILE A 69 0.26 -8.55 -12.95
CA ILE A 69 -0.33 -7.22 -12.73
C ILE A 69 0.15 -6.60 -11.43
N ASN A 70 0.13 -7.37 -10.32
CA ASN A 70 0.50 -6.86 -9.00
C ASN A 70 1.95 -6.40 -8.93
N VAL A 71 2.88 -7.17 -9.50
CA VAL A 71 4.30 -6.76 -9.46
C VAL A 71 4.54 -5.48 -10.29
N VAL A 72 3.85 -5.35 -11.43
CA VAL A 72 3.94 -4.16 -12.29
C VAL A 72 3.30 -2.94 -11.64
N ALA A 73 2.16 -3.11 -10.96
CA ALA A 73 1.53 -2.06 -10.16
C ALA A 73 2.42 -1.65 -8.96
N GLY A 74 3.10 -2.60 -8.32
CA GLY A 74 4.07 -2.34 -7.26
C GLY A 74 5.23 -1.45 -7.71
N VAL A 75 5.79 -1.72 -8.90
CA VAL A 75 6.79 -0.82 -9.50
C VAL A 75 6.17 0.52 -9.88
N GLY A 76 4.96 0.53 -10.44
CA GLY A 76 4.22 1.75 -10.77
C GLY A 76 4.00 2.67 -9.57
N PHE A 77 3.82 2.11 -8.38
CA PHE A 77 3.70 2.86 -7.12
C PHE A 77 4.98 3.66 -6.79
N MET A 78 6.15 3.30 -7.33
CA MET A 78 7.39 4.05 -7.15
C MET A 78 7.40 5.44 -7.80
N CYS A 79 6.35 5.83 -8.53
CA CYS A 79 6.15 7.23 -8.91
C CYS A 79 6.20 8.19 -7.71
N VAL A 80 5.90 7.72 -6.49
CA VAL A 80 5.98 8.51 -5.26
C VAL A 80 7.41 8.95 -4.94
N ILE A 81 8.41 8.14 -5.27
CA ILE A 81 9.82 8.51 -5.09
C ILE A 81 10.20 9.60 -6.08
N LEU A 82 9.80 9.47 -7.34
CA LEU A 82 10.03 10.50 -8.37
C LEU A 82 9.34 11.81 -7.99
N ALA A 83 8.11 11.75 -7.47
CA ALA A 83 7.42 12.92 -6.94
C ALA A 83 8.15 13.53 -5.73
N ALA A 84 8.77 12.71 -4.87
CA ALA A 84 9.57 13.22 -3.76
C ALA A 84 10.80 14.00 -4.25
N PHE A 85 11.52 13.48 -5.25
CA PHE A 85 12.62 14.21 -5.91
C PHE A 85 12.14 15.54 -6.49
N PHE A 86 11.00 15.52 -7.20
CA PHE A 86 10.39 16.73 -7.76
C PHE A 86 10.03 17.75 -6.68
N TYR A 87 9.43 17.33 -5.56
CA TYR A 87 9.12 18.22 -4.43
C TYR A 87 10.38 18.87 -3.86
N ILE A 88 11.48 18.14 -3.71
CA ILE A 88 12.74 18.70 -3.20
C ILE A 88 13.27 19.81 -4.12
N GLN A 89 13.27 19.57 -5.44
CA GLN A 89 13.82 20.52 -6.41
C GLN A 89 12.91 21.74 -6.58
N ILE A 90 11.61 21.53 -6.81
CA ILE A 90 10.70 22.59 -7.25
C ILE A 90 10.08 23.32 -6.05
N VAL A 91 9.68 22.58 -5.01
CA VAL A 91 8.94 23.15 -3.88
C VAL A 91 9.87 23.57 -2.75
N PHE A 92 10.88 22.77 -2.44
CA PHE A 92 11.86 23.12 -1.39
C PHE A 92 13.07 23.90 -1.92
N GLY A 93 13.19 24.09 -3.24
CA GLY A 93 14.26 24.90 -3.84
C GLY A 93 15.67 24.35 -3.60
N ARG A 94 15.79 23.04 -3.35
CA ARG A 94 17.08 22.38 -3.10
C ARG A 94 17.56 21.72 -4.38
N ASP A 95 18.68 22.19 -4.93
CA ASP A 95 19.36 21.43 -5.98
C ASP A 95 20.10 20.24 -5.37
N ILE A 96 19.56 19.06 -5.62
CA ILE A 96 20.12 17.78 -5.17
C ILE A 96 20.85 17.03 -6.29
N GLY A 97 21.12 17.68 -7.43
CA GLY A 97 21.84 17.07 -8.55
C GLY A 97 21.14 15.86 -9.17
N PHE A 98 19.85 15.65 -8.88
CA PHE A 98 19.07 14.53 -9.39
C PHE A 98 18.54 14.83 -10.80
N ASN A 99 19.36 14.53 -11.81
CA ASN A 99 18.98 14.64 -13.22
C ASN A 99 19.16 13.31 -13.98
N PRO A 100 18.67 12.16 -13.48
CA PRO A 100 18.75 10.91 -14.22
C PRO A 100 17.84 10.96 -15.44
N SER A 101 18.35 10.47 -16.56
CA SER A 101 17.54 10.23 -17.76
C SER A 101 16.49 9.14 -17.52
N TRP A 102 15.43 9.12 -18.35
CA TRP A 102 14.33 8.17 -18.19
C TRP A 102 14.80 6.70 -18.16
N TRP A 103 15.82 6.33 -18.96
CA TRP A 103 16.34 4.96 -19.01
C TRP A 103 17.16 4.61 -17.77
N GLN A 104 17.85 5.58 -17.15
CA GLN A 104 18.55 5.36 -15.88
C GLN A 104 17.55 5.07 -14.76
N VAL A 105 16.47 5.84 -14.71
CA VAL A 105 15.36 5.58 -13.77
C VAL A 105 14.74 4.20 -14.04
N SER A 106 14.49 3.85 -15.30
CA SER A 106 13.98 2.52 -15.65
C SER A 106 14.89 1.38 -15.20
N LEU A 107 16.20 1.47 -15.43
CA LEU A 107 17.13 0.40 -15.00
C LEU A 107 17.22 0.34 -13.48
N TRP A 108 17.21 1.50 -12.81
CA TRP A 108 17.25 1.60 -11.35
C TRP A 108 16.05 0.91 -10.70
N LEU A 109 14.83 1.24 -11.16
CA LEU A 109 13.59 0.59 -10.76
C LEU A 109 13.62 -0.92 -11.05
N LEU A 110 14.09 -1.32 -12.23
CA LEU A 110 14.10 -2.73 -12.62
C LEU A 110 14.96 -3.59 -11.68
N VAL A 111 16.20 -3.15 -11.41
CA VAL A 111 17.12 -3.90 -10.55
C VAL A 111 16.63 -3.94 -9.11
N SER A 112 16.05 -2.84 -8.61
CA SER A 112 15.48 -2.75 -7.28
C SER A 112 14.24 -3.66 -7.13
N ALA A 113 13.33 -3.66 -8.10
CA ALA A 113 12.19 -4.56 -8.10
C ALA A 113 12.57 -6.04 -8.20
N TYR A 114 13.60 -6.38 -9.00
CA TYR A 114 14.16 -7.74 -9.04
C TYR A 114 14.69 -8.18 -7.68
N LEU A 115 15.40 -7.30 -6.97
CA LEU A 115 15.85 -7.58 -5.61
C LEU A 115 14.66 -7.95 -4.72
N GLY A 116 13.55 -7.22 -4.81
CA GLY A 116 12.31 -7.51 -4.08
C GLY A 116 11.70 -8.87 -4.34
N VAL A 117 11.64 -9.31 -5.60
CA VAL A 117 11.11 -10.65 -5.92
C VAL A 117 11.92 -11.75 -5.21
N PHE A 118 13.25 -11.65 -5.22
CA PHE A 118 14.11 -12.63 -4.56
C PHE A 118 14.09 -12.49 -3.03
N MET A 119 14.08 -11.27 -2.50
CA MET A 119 14.05 -11.03 -1.05
C MET A 119 12.70 -11.37 -0.43
N GLY A 120 11.59 -11.20 -1.14
CA GLY A 120 10.28 -11.67 -0.74
C GLY A 120 10.21 -13.20 -0.73
N ALA A 121 10.87 -13.87 -1.67
CA ALA A 121 10.94 -15.33 -1.68
C ALA A 121 11.77 -15.92 -0.50
N LEU A 122 12.65 -15.14 0.13
CA LEU A 122 13.53 -15.60 1.21
C LEU A 122 12.77 -15.98 2.50
N PRO A 123 11.92 -15.11 3.11
CA PRO A 123 11.15 -15.45 4.30
C PRO A 123 9.87 -16.24 4.02
N ARG A 124 9.67 -16.76 2.80
CA ARG A 124 8.41 -17.41 2.38
C ARG A 124 7.91 -18.47 3.36
N ARG A 125 8.78 -19.33 3.91
CA ARG A 125 8.35 -20.37 4.86
C ARG A 125 7.86 -19.76 6.17
N LEU A 126 8.62 -18.79 6.71
CA LEU A 126 8.27 -18.09 7.95
C LEU A 126 6.91 -17.39 7.87
N ILE A 127 6.59 -16.80 6.71
CA ILE A 127 5.37 -16.01 6.51
C ILE A 127 4.18 -16.86 6.06
N LEU A 128 4.40 -17.80 5.14
CA LEU A 128 3.31 -18.61 4.58
C LEU A 128 2.84 -19.71 5.55
N ASP A 129 3.72 -20.20 6.44
CA ASP A 129 3.36 -21.22 7.44
C ASP A 129 2.67 -20.61 8.67
N ASP A 130 2.61 -19.27 8.77
CA ASP A 130 1.89 -18.58 9.84
C ASP A 130 0.38 -18.58 9.59
N THR A 131 -0.32 -19.53 10.22
CA THR A 131 -1.77 -19.68 10.10
C THR A 131 -2.57 -18.57 10.80
N THR A 132 -1.91 -17.68 11.54
CA THR A 132 -2.60 -16.57 12.23
C THR A 132 -2.93 -15.41 11.30
N LEU A 133 -2.29 -15.36 10.12
CA LEU A 133 -2.47 -14.31 9.13
C LEU A 133 -3.73 -14.57 8.25
N PRO A 134 -4.70 -13.64 8.20
CA PRO A 134 -5.94 -13.84 7.46
C PRO A 134 -5.79 -13.75 5.93
N TRP A 135 -4.81 -13.01 5.42
CA TRP A 135 -4.57 -12.74 3.99
C TRP A 135 -5.83 -12.29 3.21
N PRO A 136 -6.39 -11.10 3.51
CA PRO A 136 -7.61 -10.57 2.89
C PRO A 136 -7.54 -10.55 1.36
N THR A 137 -6.45 -10.00 0.81
CA THR A 137 -6.22 -9.87 -0.63
C THR A 137 -6.17 -11.22 -1.32
N ALA A 138 -5.40 -12.17 -0.77
CA ALA A 138 -5.32 -13.52 -1.32
C ALA A 138 -6.67 -14.26 -1.25
N LYS A 139 -7.49 -14.01 -0.20
CA LYS A 139 -8.86 -14.56 -0.10
C LYS A 139 -9.78 -14.02 -1.20
N ALA A 140 -9.73 -12.73 -1.49
CA ALA A 140 -10.51 -12.15 -2.58
C ALA A 140 -10.11 -12.74 -3.92
N VAL A 141 -8.81 -12.79 -4.21
CA VAL A 141 -8.28 -13.36 -5.46
C VAL A 141 -8.69 -14.82 -5.61
N GLN A 142 -8.53 -15.62 -4.55
CA GLN A 142 -8.96 -17.01 -4.55
C GLN A 142 -10.46 -17.12 -4.85
N SER A 143 -11.29 -16.30 -4.20
CA SER A 143 -12.73 -16.27 -4.44
C SER A 143 -13.05 -15.94 -5.90
N VAL A 144 -12.38 -14.96 -6.51
CA VAL A 144 -12.56 -14.61 -7.92
C VAL A 144 -12.15 -15.78 -8.81
N ALA A 145 -10.98 -16.38 -8.56
CA ALA A 145 -10.50 -17.50 -9.35
C ALA A 145 -11.45 -18.70 -9.25
N GLU A 146 -11.82 -19.17 -8.06
CA GLU A 146 -12.71 -20.33 -7.88
C GLU A 146 -14.07 -20.11 -8.53
N THR A 147 -14.68 -18.94 -8.32
CA THR A 147 -16.01 -18.64 -8.88
C THR A 147 -16.04 -18.49 -10.41
N LEU A 148 -14.93 -18.04 -11.01
CA LEU A 148 -14.81 -17.91 -12.47
C LEU A 148 -14.36 -19.19 -13.17
N THR A 149 -13.88 -20.19 -12.42
CA THR A 149 -13.18 -21.35 -12.99
C THR A 149 -13.90 -22.68 -12.78
N ASP A 150 -14.83 -22.78 -11.83
CA ASP A 150 -15.50 -24.05 -11.54
C ASP A 150 -16.32 -24.58 -12.73
N GLN A 151 -16.02 -25.81 -13.15
CA GLN A 151 -16.69 -26.53 -14.24
C GLN A 151 -17.88 -27.35 -13.74
N GLU A 152 -17.84 -27.81 -12.49
CA GLU A 152 -18.96 -28.50 -11.89
C GLU A 152 -19.97 -27.44 -11.51
N ALA A 153 -20.95 -27.25 -12.39
CA ALA A 153 -22.04 -26.31 -12.25
C ALA A 153 -23.02 -26.68 -11.12
N THR A 154 -22.50 -27.03 -9.94
CA THR A 154 -23.25 -27.16 -8.70
C THR A 154 -24.01 -25.86 -8.48
N SER A 155 -25.27 -25.97 -8.01
CA SER A 155 -26.14 -24.82 -7.78
C SER A 155 -25.46 -23.73 -6.94
N THR A 156 -24.63 -24.14 -5.98
CA THR A 156 -23.84 -23.28 -5.10
C THR A 156 -22.83 -22.41 -5.86
N THR A 157 -22.04 -22.96 -6.78
CA THR A 157 -21.03 -22.18 -7.51
C THR A 157 -21.67 -21.19 -8.48
N LYS A 158 -22.80 -21.58 -9.11
CA LYS A 158 -23.61 -20.63 -9.90
C LYS A 158 -24.05 -19.44 -9.06
N SER A 159 -24.63 -19.67 -7.88
CA SER A 159 -25.04 -18.58 -6.99
C SER A 159 -23.87 -17.70 -6.55
N ARG A 160 -22.68 -18.28 -6.26
CA ARG A 160 -21.48 -17.49 -5.93
C ARG A 160 -21.03 -16.61 -7.09
N ARG A 161 -21.04 -17.15 -8.30
CA ARG A 161 -20.71 -16.42 -9.53
C ARG A 161 -21.72 -15.30 -9.80
N ASP A 162 -23.00 -15.57 -9.60
CA ASP A 162 -24.06 -14.56 -9.78
C ASP A 162 -23.89 -13.41 -8.78
N VAL A 163 -23.57 -13.71 -7.51
CA VAL A 163 -23.24 -12.67 -6.51
C VAL A 163 -22.00 -11.87 -6.94
N LEU A 164 -20.93 -12.54 -7.38
CA LEU A 164 -19.71 -11.87 -7.82
C LEU A 164 -19.96 -10.94 -9.03
N VAL A 165 -20.62 -11.44 -10.08
CA VAL A 165 -20.90 -10.67 -11.29
C VAL A 165 -21.87 -9.53 -11.01
N MET A 166 -22.93 -9.78 -10.23
CA MET A 166 -23.91 -8.75 -9.88
C MET A 166 -23.30 -7.65 -9.02
N SER A 167 -22.53 -8.02 -7.99
CA SER A 167 -21.83 -7.04 -7.15
C SER A 167 -20.79 -6.24 -7.93
N THR A 168 -20.08 -6.87 -8.87
CA THR A 168 -19.15 -6.18 -9.80
C THR A 168 -19.89 -5.19 -10.70
N ALA A 169 -21.01 -5.60 -11.29
CA ALA A 169 -21.81 -4.74 -12.16
C ALA A 169 -22.42 -3.55 -11.40
N VAL A 170 -23.00 -3.80 -10.23
CA VAL A 170 -23.56 -2.76 -9.35
C VAL A 170 -22.45 -1.80 -8.90
N ALA A 171 -21.30 -2.31 -8.48
CA ALA A 171 -20.18 -1.46 -8.06
C ALA A 171 -19.63 -0.62 -9.22
N SER A 172 -19.47 -1.22 -10.41
CA SER A 172 -19.06 -0.51 -11.62
C SER A 172 -20.04 0.63 -11.95
N PHE A 173 -21.34 0.33 -11.96
CA PHE A 173 -22.38 1.30 -12.27
C PHE A 173 -22.42 2.45 -11.26
N LEU A 174 -22.41 2.14 -9.96
CA LEU A 174 -22.43 3.16 -8.91
C LEU A 174 -21.15 4.00 -8.90
N THR A 175 -19.99 3.40 -9.19
CA THR A 175 -18.73 4.13 -9.35
C THR A 175 -18.79 5.06 -10.56
N PHE A 176 -19.36 4.62 -11.68
CA PHE A 176 -19.53 5.48 -12.85
C PHE A 176 -20.46 6.66 -12.58
N ILE A 177 -21.56 6.45 -11.85
CA ILE A 177 -22.46 7.53 -11.45
C ILE A 177 -21.77 8.50 -10.46
N LYS A 178 -21.01 7.97 -9.51
CA LYS A 178 -20.28 8.75 -8.49
C LYS A 178 -19.16 9.57 -9.12
N ASP A 179 -18.23 8.91 -9.79
CA ASP A 179 -16.96 9.52 -10.25
C ASP A 179 -17.01 10.01 -11.69
N GLY A 180 -17.83 9.38 -12.54
CA GLY A 180 -17.98 9.77 -13.94
C GLY A 180 -19.01 10.88 -14.14
N LEU A 181 -20.19 10.77 -13.53
CA LEU A 181 -21.28 11.74 -13.67
C LEU A 181 -21.38 12.75 -12.51
N GLY A 182 -20.71 12.49 -11.37
CA GLY A 182 -20.76 13.38 -10.21
C GLY A 182 -22.12 13.45 -9.50
N VAL A 183 -23.04 12.52 -9.77
CA VAL A 183 -24.43 12.57 -9.27
C VAL A 183 -24.52 12.13 -7.81
N ILE A 184 -23.68 11.16 -7.40
CA ILE A 184 -23.61 10.70 -6.01
C ILE A 184 -22.48 11.50 -5.34
N THR A 185 -22.84 12.56 -4.63
CA THR A 185 -21.88 13.30 -3.81
C THR A 185 -21.74 12.65 -2.44
N PRO A 186 -20.53 12.51 -1.89
CA PRO A 186 -20.35 12.02 -0.53
C PRO A 186 -21.01 12.98 0.47
N MET A 187 -21.63 12.43 1.52
CA MET A 187 -22.11 13.21 2.65
C MET A 187 -20.92 13.84 3.37
N VAL A 188 -20.88 15.17 3.33
CA VAL A 188 -19.85 15.94 4.02
C VAL A 188 -20.22 16.04 5.49
N GLY A 189 -19.42 15.43 6.36
CA GLY A 189 -19.49 15.65 7.80
C GLY A 189 -18.76 16.95 8.15
N LYS A 190 -17.51 16.84 8.61
CA LYS A 190 -16.65 17.99 8.90
C LYS A 190 -15.70 18.27 7.73
N ALA A 191 -16.06 19.26 6.90
CA ALA A 191 -15.31 19.63 5.70
C ALA A 191 -13.84 20.00 5.98
N THR A 192 -13.55 20.64 7.12
CA THR A 192 -12.19 21.09 7.49
C THR A 192 -11.19 19.95 7.64
N VAL A 193 -11.64 18.72 7.93
CA VAL A 193 -10.77 17.55 8.05
C VAL A 193 -11.08 16.50 6.97
N SER A 194 -11.74 16.92 5.88
CA SER A 194 -12.20 16.04 4.80
C SER A 194 -12.98 14.82 5.30
N MET A 195 -13.76 15.00 6.38
CA MET A 195 -14.62 13.95 6.89
C MET A 195 -15.82 13.80 5.96
N MET A 196 -15.70 12.87 5.04
CA MET A 196 -16.71 12.51 4.07
C MET A 196 -17.15 11.07 4.32
N PHE A 197 -18.45 10.84 4.23
CA PHE A 197 -19.03 9.51 4.18
C PHE A 197 -19.62 9.32 2.79
N GLY A 198 -19.17 8.31 2.07
CA GLY A 198 -19.64 8.08 0.72
C GLY A 198 -19.52 6.64 0.32
N LEU A 199 -19.98 6.36 -0.90
CA LEU A 199 -20.04 5.03 -1.44
C LEU A 199 -18.67 4.63 -2.02
N GLU A 200 -17.77 4.20 -1.13
CA GLU A 200 -16.49 3.58 -1.46
C GLU A 200 -16.63 2.06 -1.35
N LEU A 201 -17.12 1.43 -2.41
CA LEU A 201 -17.45 0.00 -2.42
C LEU A 201 -16.18 -0.86 -2.32
N ALA A 202 -15.06 -0.45 -2.92
CA ALA A 202 -13.79 -1.15 -2.77
C ALA A 202 -13.29 -1.12 -1.32
N ALA A 203 -13.46 0.02 -0.63
CA ALA A 203 -13.12 0.13 0.79
C ALA A 203 -14.01 -0.77 1.65
N ILE A 204 -15.32 -0.81 1.38
CA ILE A 204 -16.26 -1.72 2.05
C ILE A 204 -15.91 -3.19 1.77
N GLY A 205 -15.64 -3.57 0.52
CA GLY A 205 -15.24 -4.91 0.14
C GLY A 205 -13.94 -5.34 0.82
N THR A 206 -12.93 -4.46 0.84
CA THR A 206 -11.68 -4.69 1.60
C THR A 206 -11.99 -4.88 3.10
N GLY A 207 -12.86 -4.03 3.65
CA GLY A 207 -13.38 -4.12 5.01
C GLY A 207 -13.97 -5.49 5.35
N MET A 208 -14.77 -6.07 4.46
CA MET A 208 -15.41 -7.37 4.67
C MET A 208 -14.42 -8.55 4.76
N LEU A 209 -13.19 -8.36 4.28
CA LEU A 209 -12.16 -9.40 4.21
C LEU A 209 -11.13 -9.30 5.35
N VAL A 210 -11.03 -8.14 6.00
CA VAL A 210 -10.15 -7.90 7.14
C VAL A 210 -10.82 -8.30 8.47
N PRO A 211 -10.05 -8.63 9.51
CA PRO A 211 -10.60 -8.84 10.85
C PRO A 211 -11.32 -7.59 11.39
N LEU A 212 -12.36 -7.78 12.20
CA LEU A 212 -13.10 -6.68 12.85
C LEU A 212 -12.17 -5.70 13.59
N ALA A 213 -11.12 -6.23 14.24
CA ALA A 213 -10.14 -5.41 14.94
C ALA A 213 -9.44 -4.38 14.04
N VAL A 214 -9.24 -4.68 12.75
CA VAL A 214 -8.68 -3.74 11.76
C VAL A 214 -9.65 -2.58 11.56
N GLY A 215 -10.93 -2.87 11.33
CA GLY A 215 -11.94 -1.83 11.13
C GLY A 215 -12.22 -0.97 12.37
N LEU A 216 -12.24 -1.58 13.57
CA LEU A 216 -12.39 -0.83 14.82
C LEU A 216 -11.17 0.08 15.10
N SER A 217 -9.97 -0.38 14.76
CA SER A 217 -8.77 0.48 14.79
C SER A 217 -8.89 1.64 13.81
N GLY A 218 -9.48 1.38 12.63
CA GLY A 218 -9.85 2.38 11.65
C GLY A 218 -10.76 3.46 12.23
N LEU A 219 -11.85 3.07 12.87
CA LEU A 219 -12.79 4.00 13.52
C LEU A 219 -12.11 4.85 14.60
N LEU A 220 -11.22 4.25 15.39
CA LEU A 220 -10.47 4.97 16.40
C LEU A 220 -9.55 6.04 15.77
N GLY A 221 -8.88 5.71 14.65
CA GLY A 221 -8.08 6.70 13.91
C GLY A 221 -8.92 7.83 13.32
N VAL A 222 -10.08 7.52 12.74
CA VAL A 222 -11.04 8.52 12.24
C VAL A 222 -11.53 9.43 13.36
N TRP A 223 -11.81 8.87 14.54
CA TRP A 223 -12.19 9.64 15.72
C TRP A 223 -11.07 10.57 16.20
N ILE A 224 -9.81 10.12 16.20
CA ILE A 224 -8.64 10.97 16.53
C ILE A 224 -8.53 12.13 15.54
N ILE A 225 -8.67 11.88 14.23
CA ILE A 225 -8.64 12.93 13.20
C ILE A 225 -9.79 13.92 13.41
N TYR A 226 -11.00 13.42 13.69
CA TYR A 226 -12.17 14.26 13.90
C TYR A 226 -12.02 15.22 15.08
N THR A 227 -11.51 14.68 16.20
CA THR A 227 -11.41 15.39 17.47
C THR A 227 -10.21 16.33 17.52
N PHE A 228 -9.06 15.91 17.01
CA PHE A 228 -7.79 16.65 17.15
C PHE A 228 -7.27 17.25 15.84
N GLY A 229 -7.86 16.92 14.69
CA GLY A 229 -7.38 17.34 13.37
C GLY A 229 -7.21 18.84 13.22
N ASP A 230 -8.22 19.64 13.54
CA ASP A 230 -8.11 21.11 13.43
C ASP A 230 -7.02 21.69 14.35
N SER A 231 -6.90 21.18 15.57
CA SER A 231 -5.88 21.62 16.53
C SER A 231 -4.48 21.34 15.98
N VAL A 232 -4.31 20.18 15.38
CA VAL A 232 -3.05 19.76 14.75
C VAL A 232 -2.77 20.56 13.47
N ALA A 233 -3.78 20.82 12.65
CA ALA A 233 -3.65 21.66 11.47
C ALA A 233 -3.20 23.08 11.83
N LYS A 234 -3.71 23.67 12.92
CA LYS A 234 -3.25 24.97 13.43
C LYS A 234 -1.77 24.96 13.82
N LEU A 235 -1.29 23.89 14.46
CA LEU A 235 0.13 23.75 14.81
C LEU A 235 1.02 23.72 13.57
N VAL A 236 0.58 23.03 12.51
CA VAL A 236 1.30 23.00 11.23
C VAL A 236 1.26 24.35 10.53
N ALA A 237 0.09 25.01 10.53
CA ALA A 237 -0.09 26.32 9.90
C ALA A 237 0.85 27.38 10.49
N LEU A 238 1.03 27.34 11.82
CA LEU A 238 1.91 28.25 12.56
C LEU A 238 3.37 27.79 12.59
N ASN A 239 3.71 26.67 11.93
CA ASN A 239 5.09 26.21 11.91
C ASN A 239 5.97 27.18 11.09
N GLY A 240 7.18 27.45 11.57
CA GLY A 240 8.09 28.44 10.96
C GLY A 240 7.83 29.91 11.35
N THR A 241 6.87 30.18 12.23
CA THR A 241 6.66 31.55 12.76
C THR A 241 7.74 31.92 13.77
N ALA A 242 8.30 33.13 13.62
CA ALA A 242 9.28 33.63 14.57
C ALA A 242 8.64 33.76 15.97
N PRO A 243 9.35 33.42 17.07
CA PRO A 243 8.78 33.42 18.42
C PRO A 243 8.13 34.77 18.80
N GLN A 244 8.70 35.87 18.33
CA GLN A 244 8.21 37.23 18.56
C GLN A 244 6.84 37.53 17.91
N HIS A 245 6.48 36.83 16.82
CA HIS A 245 5.23 37.03 16.10
C HIS A 245 4.17 35.98 16.44
N LEU A 246 4.55 34.90 17.14
CA LEU A 246 3.68 33.75 17.38
C LEU A 246 2.39 34.10 18.13
N SER A 247 2.43 35.01 19.12
CA SER A 247 1.23 35.45 19.85
C SER A 247 0.25 36.18 18.93
N TRP A 248 0.74 37.13 18.15
CA TRP A 248 -0.05 37.89 17.19
C TRP A 248 -0.60 37.01 16.06
N CYS A 249 0.22 36.09 15.54
CA CYS A 249 -0.21 35.11 14.54
C CYS A 249 -1.32 34.19 15.06
N LYS A 250 -1.24 33.74 16.32
CA LYS A 250 -2.31 32.94 16.95
C LYS A 250 -3.62 33.72 17.06
N GLU A 251 -3.54 35.00 17.36
CA GLU A 251 -4.71 35.88 17.49
C GLU A 251 -5.37 36.16 16.14
N LEU A 252 -4.59 36.47 15.11
CA LEU A 252 -5.10 36.65 13.73
C LEU A 252 -5.75 35.36 13.19
N VAL A 253 -5.13 34.19 13.39
CA VAL A 253 -5.71 32.89 12.99
C VAL A 253 -7.01 32.60 13.77
N LYS A 254 -7.09 32.99 15.04
CA LYS A 254 -8.30 32.83 15.85
C LYS A 254 -9.43 33.73 15.35
N ASN A 255 -9.11 34.95 14.92
CA ASN A 255 -10.08 35.93 14.42
C ASN A 255 -10.46 35.68 12.95
N GLY A 256 -9.71 34.85 12.22
CA GLY A 256 -9.96 34.55 10.81
C GLY A 256 -9.59 35.68 9.86
N GLU A 257 -8.69 36.57 10.28
CA GLU A 257 -8.30 37.76 9.51
C GLU A 257 -7.08 37.48 8.64
N VAL A 258 -7.24 37.58 7.32
CA VAL A 258 -6.13 37.49 6.37
C VAL A 258 -5.57 38.89 6.14
N THR A 259 -4.51 39.24 6.88
CA THR A 259 -3.75 40.48 6.73
C THR A 259 -2.44 40.22 5.97
N SER A 260 -1.85 41.27 5.38
CA SER A 260 -0.52 41.17 4.76
C SER A 260 0.53 40.63 5.74
N PHE A 261 0.41 41.01 7.02
CA PHE A 261 1.24 40.50 8.10
C PHE A 261 1.11 38.97 8.28
N LEU A 262 -0.11 38.42 8.17
CA LEU A 262 -0.34 36.99 8.29
C LEU A 262 0.34 36.21 7.17
N THR A 263 0.23 36.70 5.93
CA THR A 263 0.87 36.08 4.77
C THR A 263 2.39 36.14 4.81
N GLU A 264 2.97 37.20 5.36
CA GLU A 264 4.42 37.42 5.35
C GLU A 264 5.13 36.80 6.56
N ASN A 265 4.51 36.84 7.75
CA ASN A 265 5.19 36.53 9.01
C ASN A 265 4.64 35.30 9.74
N CYS A 266 3.49 34.77 9.31
CA CYS A 266 2.77 33.72 10.04
C CYS A 266 2.83 32.32 9.39
N GLY A 267 3.86 32.03 8.59
CA GLY A 267 4.05 30.71 7.98
C GLY A 267 2.94 30.38 6.98
N LYS A 268 2.26 29.24 7.17
CA LYS A 268 1.12 28.81 6.34
C LYS A 268 -0.24 29.18 6.93
N ALA A 269 -0.27 30.12 7.88
CA ALA A 269 -1.48 30.57 8.54
C ALA A 269 -2.51 31.16 7.58
N ALA A 270 -2.09 31.85 6.53
CA ALA A 270 -3.00 32.37 5.50
C ALA A 270 -3.71 31.23 4.74
N GLU A 271 -2.96 30.20 4.30
CA GLU A 271 -3.52 28.99 3.66
C GLU A 271 -4.53 28.30 4.60
N TYR A 272 -4.25 28.26 5.90
CA TYR A 272 -5.18 27.70 6.90
C TYR A 272 -6.47 28.51 7.04
N VAL A 273 -6.44 29.83 6.99
CA VAL A 273 -7.65 30.65 7.13
C VAL A 273 -8.50 30.62 5.85
N THR A 274 -7.88 30.54 4.68
CA THR A 274 -8.58 30.58 3.39
C THR A 274 -9.05 29.22 2.89
N SER A 275 -8.42 28.11 3.32
CA SER A 275 -8.70 26.79 2.77
C SER A 275 -9.96 26.16 3.36
N PRO A 276 -10.88 25.63 2.53
CA PRO A 276 -12.08 24.94 3.03
C PRO A 276 -11.78 23.58 3.69
N SER A 277 -10.62 22.98 3.40
CA SER A 277 -10.13 21.75 4.03
C SER A 277 -8.68 21.90 4.48
N HIS A 278 -8.42 21.53 5.72
CA HIS A 278 -7.10 21.47 6.35
C HIS A 278 -6.55 20.04 6.40
N PHE A 279 -7.23 19.05 5.81
CA PHE A 279 -6.86 17.64 5.91
C PHE A 279 -5.41 17.37 5.50
N LYS A 280 -4.91 18.09 4.50
CA LYS A 280 -3.50 18.05 4.08
C LYS A 280 -2.53 18.41 5.22
N MET A 281 -2.83 19.46 6.00
CA MET A 281 -2.04 19.85 7.16
C MET A 281 -2.17 18.82 8.31
N VAL A 282 -3.37 18.24 8.48
CA VAL A 282 -3.60 17.17 9.46
C VAL A 282 -2.71 15.96 9.15
N ILE A 283 -2.70 15.48 7.91
CA ILE A 283 -1.88 14.34 7.50
C ILE A 283 -0.40 14.64 7.72
N GLN A 284 0.08 15.83 7.31
CA GLN A 284 1.50 16.20 7.45
C GLN A 284 2.02 16.07 8.88
N TRP A 285 1.16 16.29 9.88
CA TRP A 285 1.51 16.09 11.29
C TRP A 285 1.22 14.67 11.79
N MET A 286 0.02 14.13 11.53
CA MET A 286 -0.41 12.81 12.02
C MET A 286 0.45 11.66 11.49
N MET A 287 1.06 11.87 10.33
CA MET A 287 2.01 10.96 9.72
C MET A 287 3.19 10.62 10.64
N TRP A 288 3.67 11.54 11.48
CA TRP A 288 4.82 11.29 12.37
C TRP A 288 4.50 10.24 13.46
N PRO A 289 3.50 10.45 14.34
CA PRO A 289 3.13 9.43 15.32
C PRO A 289 2.62 8.14 14.68
N ALA A 290 1.88 8.23 13.57
CA ALA A 290 1.43 7.05 12.84
C ALA A 290 2.63 6.20 12.35
N THR A 291 3.63 6.85 11.75
CA THR A 291 4.83 6.18 11.25
C THR A 291 5.62 5.52 12.39
N ALA A 292 5.86 6.27 13.47
CA ALA A 292 6.61 5.77 14.62
C ALA A 292 5.94 4.53 15.24
N MET A 293 4.64 4.58 15.48
CA MET A 293 3.86 3.47 16.03
C MET A 293 3.88 2.23 15.13
N MET A 294 3.69 2.39 13.82
CA MET A 294 3.66 1.25 12.90
C MET A 294 5.04 0.59 12.79
N ILE A 295 6.13 1.39 12.72
CA ILE A 295 7.50 0.86 12.66
C ILE A 295 7.82 0.09 13.94
N THR A 296 7.57 0.68 15.11
CA THR A 296 7.94 0.02 16.36
C THR A 296 7.10 -1.21 16.64
N ALA A 297 5.80 -1.19 16.35
CA ALA A 297 4.95 -2.38 16.46
C ALA A 297 5.44 -3.48 15.51
N ALA A 298 5.68 -3.15 14.24
CA ALA A 298 6.04 -4.16 13.25
C ALA A 298 7.45 -4.74 13.49
N LEU A 299 8.42 -3.92 13.92
CA LEU A 299 9.74 -4.39 14.37
C LEU A 299 9.63 -5.26 15.63
N THR A 300 8.84 -4.86 16.62
CA THR A 300 8.62 -5.64 17.86
C THR A 300 8.04 -7.02 17.52
N SER A 301 7.11 -7.08 16.57
CA SER A 301 6.47 -8.33 16.13
C SER A 301 7.48 -9.36 15.61
N VAL A 302 8.60 -8.90 15.02
CA VAL A 302 9.63 -9.75 14.41
C VAL A 302 10.79 -10.01 15.37
N LEU A 303 11.30 -8.97 16.02
CA LEU A 303 12.49 -9.03 16.86
C LEU A 303 12.25 -9.85 18.13
N VAL A 304 11.06 -9.76 18.75
CA VAL A 304 10.78 -10.50 19.98
C VAL A 304 10.73 -12.01 19.75
N PRO A 305 10.01 -12.55 18.75
CA PRO A 305 10.08 -13.98 18.43
C PRO A 305 11.49 -14.44 18.03
N LEU A 306 12.22 -13.63 17.26
CA LEU A 306 13.58 -13.95 16.85
C LEU A 306 14.51 -14.08 18.07
N ALA A 307 14.45 -13.11 18.98
CA ALA A 307 15.22 -13.13 20.22
C ALA A 307 14.84 -14.32 21.11
N LYS A 308 13.55 -14.62 21.25
CA LYS A 308 13.07 -15.77 22.03
C LYS A 308 13.55 -17.11 21.45
N ASN A 309 13.53 -17.25 20.13
CA ASN A 309 14.00 -18.46 19.44
C ASN A 309 15.53 -18.61 19.49
N ALA A 310 16.27 -17.50 19.51
CA ALA A 310 17.73 -17.53 19.72
C ALA A 310 18.11 -17.90 21.17
N LEU A 311 17.35 -17.40 22.15
CA LEU A 311 17.58 -17.66 23.58
C LEU A 311 17.13 -19.05 24.02
N VAL A 312 15.99 -19.51 23.51
CA VAL A 312 15.46 -20.84 23.79
C VAL A 312 15.91 -21.75 22.66
N ARG A 313 17.05 -22.45 22.86
CA ARG A 313 17.52 -23.52 21.98
C ARG A 313 16.57 -24.73 22.07
N ARG A 314 15.32 -24.58 21.64
CA ARG A 314 14.34 -25.69 21.57
C ARG A 314 14.15 -26.16 20.14
N ARG A 315 14.78 -27.32 19.97
CA ARG A 315 14.52 -28.44 19.08
C ARG A 315 13.02 -28.65 18.78
N GLU A 316 12.78 -28.87 17.49
CA GLU A 316 11.72 -29.69 16.87
C GLU A 316 10.51 -30.05 17.75
N ASP A 317 9.40 -29.31 17.63
CA ASP A 317 8.07 -29.85 17.95
C ASP A 317 6.90 -29.08 17.29
N ASP A 318 7.15 -28.41 16.15
CA ASP A 318 6.11 -27.65 15.41
C ASP A 318 5.80 -28.26 14.03
N LYS A 319 5.90 -29.58 13.91
CA LYS A 319 5.56 -30.31 12.67
C LYS A 319 4.04 -30.57 12.49
N GLN A 320 3.19 -30.17 13.44
CA GLN A 320 1.79 -30.64 13.50
C GLN A 320 0.74 -29.75 12.81
N ASN A 321 1.13 -28.64 12.17
CA ASN A 321 0.15 -27.76 11.50
C ASN A 321 0.58 -27.30 10.10
N GLN A 322 1.31 -28.14 9.35
CA GLN A 322 1.56 -27.88 7.93
C GLN A 322 0.24 -28.04 7.16
N GLN A 323 -0.34 -26.91 6.73
CA GLN A 323 -1.42 -26.90 5.75
C GLN A 323 -1.02 -27.76 4.54
N THR A 324 -1.93 -28.62 4.08
CA THR A 324 -1.77 -29.33 2.81
C THR A 324 -1.74 -28.29 1.69
N SER A 325 -0.56 -28.07 1.12
CA SER A 325 -0.36 -27.13 0.02
C SER A 325 -0.67 -27.82 -1.30
N ASN A 326 -1.51 -27.18 -2.12
CA ASN A 326 -1.79 -27.65 -3.48
C ASN A 326 -0.70 -27.23 -4.48
N ALA A 327 0.28 -26.42 -4.05
CA ALA A 327 1.30 -25.82 -4.91
C ALA A 327 2.64 -26.57 -4.87
N ASP A 328 3.39 -26.46 -5.97
CA ASP A 328 4.82 -26.75 -5.98
C ASP A 328 5.61 -25.55 -5.42
N GLU A 329 5.95 -25.65 -4.13
CA GLU A 329 6.69 -24.60 -3.40
C GLU A 329 8.21 -24.67 -3.58
N ARG A 330 8.72 -25.63 -4.37
CA ARG A 330 10.15 -25.85 -4.52
C ARG A 330 10.76 -24.67 -5.28
N ILE A 331 11.58 -23.88 -4.61
CA ILE A 331 12.42 -22.85 -5.26
C ILE A 331 13.87 -23.24 -5.03
N PRO A 332 14.71 -23.35 -6.09
CA PRO A 332 16.12 -23.65 -5.91
C PRO A 332 16.77 -22.51 -5.12
N THR A 333 17.42 -22.82 -4.00
CA THR A 333 18.05 -21.79 -3.15
C THR A 333 19.08 -20.96 -3.92
N TRP A 334 19.75 -21.57 -4.90
CA TRP A 334 20.71 -20.87 -5.75
C TRP A 334 20.07 -19.77 -6.60
N TRP A 335 18.79 -19.86 -7.00
CA TRP A 335 18.08 -18.77 -7.69
C TRP A 335 18.00 -17.53 -6.82
N ILE A 336 17.67 -17.73 -5.55
CA ILE A 336 17.53 -16.64 -4.57
C ILE A 336 18.89 -16.05 -4.25
N VAL A 337 19.90 -16.87 -3.94
CA VAL A 337 21.24 -16.40 -3.57
C VAL A 337 21.90 -15.67 -4.73
N VAL A 338 21.89 -16.25 -5.94
CA VAL A 338 22.48 -15.62 -7.13
C VAL A 338 21.68 -14.38 -7.53
N GLY A 339 20.34 -14.45 -7.52
CA GLY A 339 19.47 -13.32 -7.84
C GLY A 339 19.72 -12.11 -6.93
N ILE A 340 19.74 -12.31 -5.61
CA ILE A 340 20.06 -11.26 -4.63
C ILE A 340 21.48 -10.74 -4.88
N THR A 341 22.47 -11.61 -5.01
CA THR A 341 23.88 -11.19 -5.18
C THR A 341 24.05 -10.33 -6.43
N VAL A 342 23.48 -10.75 -7.56
CA VAL A 342 23.54 -10.00 -8.83
C VAL A 342 22.82 -8.66 -8.69
N CYS A 343 21.61 -8.63 -8.11
CA CYS A 343 20.88 -7.38 -7.94
C CYS A 343 21.60 -6.41 -7.00
N VAL A 344 22.21 -6.89 -5.92
CA VAL A 344 22.98 -6.05 -4.99
C VAL A 344 24.22 -5.46 -5.66
N VAL A 345 24.97 -6.26 -6.41
CA VAL A 345 26.14 -5.77 -7.16
C VAL A 345 25.73 -4.72 -8.21
N LEU A 346 24.65 -4.97 -8.95
CA LEU A 346 24.11 -4.02 -9.92
C LEU A 346 23.62 -2.74 -9.25
N LEU A 347 22.92 -2.83 -8.10
CA LEU A 347 22.51 -1.67 -7.32
C LEU A 347 23.71 -0.87 -6.84
N ILE A 348 24.77 -1.50 -6.33
CA ILE A 348 26.00 -0.79 -5.93
C ILE A 348 26.56 -0.01 -7.12
N CYS A 349 26.70 -0.66 -8.28
CA CYS A 349 27.22 -0.01 -9.49
C CYS A 349 26.35 1.17 -9.96
N ILE A 350 25.03 1.01 -9.95
CA ILE A 350 24.07 2.05 -10.33
C ILE A 350 24.15 3.23 -9.35
N GLN A 351 24.13 2.94 -8.05
CA GLN A 351 24.09 3.93 -6.98
C GLN A 351 25.39 4.75 -6.89
N GLU A 352 26.55 4.12 -7.06
CA GLU A 352 27.83 4.83 -7.07
C GLU A 352 27.97 5.70 -8.32
N ARG A 353 27.63 5.18 -9.50
CA ARG A 353 27.88 5.88 -10.78
C ARG A 353 26.89 6.99 -11.08
N TRP A 354 25.61 6.80 -10.76
CA TRP A 354 24.55 7.73 -11.15
C TRP A 354 24.08 8.62 -10.01
N PHE A 355 24.17 8.13 -8.77
CA PHE A 355 23.55 8.80 -7.63
C PHE A 355 24.53 9.17 -6.51
N GLN A 356 25.84 8.98 -6.73
CA GLN A 356 26.91 9.33 -5.80
C GLN A 356 26.69 8.77 -4.37
N MET A 357 26.04 7.62 -4.28
CA MET A 357 25.78 6.92 -3.02
C MET A 357 26.81 5.80 -2.88
N PRO A 358 27.75 5.89 -1.90
CA PRO A 358 28.85 4.95 -1.79
C PRO A 358 28.37 3.54 -1.44
N TRP A 359 29.10 2.51 -1.87
CA TRP A 359 28.69 1.10 -1.74
C TRP A 359 28.28 0.69 -0.31
N TYR A 360 28.93 1.21 0.73
CA TYR A 360 28.60 0.86 2.12
C TYR A 360 27.22 1.37 2.56
N GLN A 361 26.79 2.52 2.03
CA GLN A 361 25.43 3.02 2.24
C GLN A 361 24.42 2.11 1.54
N VAL A 362 24.71 1.70 0.28
CA VAL A 362 23.85 0.76 -0.46
C VAL A 362 23.72 -0.56 0.28
N LEU A 363 24.83 -1.12 0.76
CA LEU A 363 24.83 -2.37 1.53
C LEU A 363 24.04 -2.24 2.83
N LEU A 364 24.16 -1.11 3.56
CA LEU A 364 23.36 -0.90 4.76
C LEU A 364 21.86 -0.85 4.43
N ALA A 365 21.47 -0.10 3.39
CA ALA A 365 20.07 -0.03 2.95
C ALA A 365 19.52 -1.42 2.60
N VAL A 366 20.29 -2.23 1.87
CA VAL A 366 19.93 -3.62 1.55
C VAL A 366 19.89 -4.52 2.80
N ALA A 367 20.83 -4.36 3.73
CA ALA A 367 20.90 -5.18 4.94
C ALA A 367 19.70 -4.97 5.88
N LEU A 368 19.07 -3.80 5.85
CA LEU A 368 17.85 -3.52 6.63
C LEU A 368 16.60 -4.21 6.03
N GLN A 369 16.58 -4.44 4.72
CA GLN A 369 15.39 -4.92 4.01
C GLN A 369 14.80 -6.24 4.50
N PRO A 370 15.55 -7.30 4.85
CA PRO A 370 14.93 -8.57 5.27
C PRO A 370 13.99 -8.40 6.46
N ILE A 371 14.37 -7.54 7.43
CA ILE A 371 13.56 -7.25 8.61
C ILE A 371 12.33 -6.44 8.21
N LEU A 372 12.50 -5.41 7.37
CA LEU A 372 11.42 -4.55 6.89
C LEU A 372 10.41 -5.32 6.03
N ILE A 373 10.88 -6.23 5.17
CA ILE A 373 10.06 -7.13 4.34
C ILE A 373 9.20 -8.03 5.21
N ILE A 374 9.78 -8.74 6.17
CA ILE A 374 9.01 -9.61 7.09
C ILE A 374 7.95 -8.80 7.86
N SER A 375 8.36 -7.63 8.35
CA SER A 375 7.50 -6.69 9.07
C SER A 375 6.30 -6.23 8.21
N GLY A 376 6.55 -5.71 7.00
CA GLY A 376 5.49 -5.23 6.11
C GLY A 376 4.61 -6.36 5.57
N LEU A 377 5.17 -7.55 5.31
CA LEU A 377 4.40 -8.73 4.91
C LEU A 377 3.39 -9.17 5.97
N ARG A 378 3.72 -9.03 7.26
CA ARG A 378 2.77 -9.30 8.36
C ARG A 378 1.66 -8.26 8.40
N VAL A 379 2.00 -6.98 8.25
CA VAL A 379 1.00 -5.91 8.18
C VAL A 379 0.06 -6.14 7.00
N LEU A 380 0.59 -6.48 5.83
CA LEU A 380 -0.17 -6.87 4.64
C LEU A 380 -1.07 -8.08 4.92
N GLY A 381 -0.53 -9.12 5.53
CA GLY A 381 -1.26 -10.34 5.88
C GLY A 381 -2.46 -10.08 6.79
N ILE A 382 -2.41 -9.04 7.64
CA ILE A 382 -3.49 -8.67 8.57
C ILE A 382 -4.48 -7.69 7.94
N THR A 383 -3.97 -6.63 7.32
CA THR A 383 -4.76 -5.46 6.89
C THR A 383 -5.18 -5.51 5.42
N GLY A 384 -4.58 -6.40 4.62
CA GLY A 384 -4.78 -6.45 3.17
C GLY A 384 -4.00 -5.39 2.39
N GLN A 385 -3.34 -4.44 3.05
CA GLN A 385 -2.49 -3.42 2.42
C GLN A 385 -1.11 -3.37 3.08
N GLY A 386 -0.08 -3.35 2.24
CA GLY A 386 1.30 -3.33 2.70
C GLY A 386 1.81 -1.91 2.95
N PRO A 387 2.60 -1.67 4.01
CA PRO A 387 3.05 -0.35 4.40
C PRO A 387 4.33 0.07 3.65
N VAL A 388 4.34 -0.01 2.31
CA VAL A 388 5.53 0.25 1.47
C VAL A 388 6.19 1.59 1.79
N SER A 389 5.39 2.65 1.81
CA SER A 389 5.89 3.99 2.10
C SER A 389 6.41 4.15 3.54
N LEU A 390 5.93 3.34 4.48
CA LEU A 390 6.46 3.33 5.84
C LEU A 390 7.85 2.69 5.89
N MET A 391 8.07 1.61 5.16
CA MET A 391 9.38 0.95 5.09
C MET A 391 10.42 1.88 4.45
N ALA A 392 10.01 2.66 3.46
CA ALA A 392 10.80 3.75 2.91
C ALA A 392 11.22 4.75 4.01
N ASN A 393 10.24 5.28 4.76
CA ASN A 393 10.48 6.25 5.83
C ASN A 393 11.35 5.69 6.98
N ALA A 394 11.20 4.40 7.31
CA ALA A 394 12.02 3.74 8.32
C ALA A 394 13.51 3.76 7.92
N THR A 395 13.79 3.45 6.66
CA THR A 395 15.15 3.50 6.11
C THR A 395 15.65 4.94 6.03
N GLN A 396 14.81 5.89 5.59
CA GLN A 396 15.16 7.32 5.60
C GLN A 396 15.52 7.82 7.00
N PHE A 397 14.82 7.37 8.03
CA PHE A 397 15.10 7.77 9.39
C PHE A 397 16.48 7.27 9.85
N VAL A 398 16.80 6.00 9.59
CA VAL A 398 18.14 5.44 9.88
C VAL A 398 19.23 6.20 9.13
N PHE A 399 19.00 6.51 7.84
CA PHE A 399 19.95 7.26 7.03
C PHE A 399 20.12 8.71 7.48
N GLY A 400 19.03 9.36 7.91
CA GLY A 400 19.05 10.71 8.46
C GLY A 400 19.82 10.80 9.78
N LEU A 401 19.80 9.74 10.60
CA LEU A 401 20.58 9.66 11.83
C LEU A 401 22.08 9.45 11.59
N ILE A 402 22.44 8.61 10.61
CA ILE A 402 23.84 8.24 10.35
C ILE A 402 24.53 9.27 9.44
N TRP A 403 23.83 9.75 8.41
CA TRP A 403 24.31 10.74 7.44
C TRP A 403 23.34 11.93 7.36
N PRO A 404 23.32 12.80 8.39
CA PRO A 404 22.53 14.01 8.33
C PRO A 404 23.00 14.91 7.17
N ALA A 405 22.11 15.78 6.68
CA ALA A 405 22.34 16.71 5.56
C ALA A 405 22.48 16.10 4.14
N HIS A 406 22.40 14.78 3.97
CA HIS A 406 22.50 14.11 2.67
C HIS A 406 21.13 13.72 2.08
N ILE A 407 20.37 14.71 1.58
CA ILE A 407 18.99 14.50 1.07
C ILE A 407 18.93 13.44 -0.05
N GLN A 408 19.84 13.52 -1.02
CA GLN A 408 19.82 12.61 -2.17
C GLN A 408 20.04 11.15 -1.73
N GLN A 409 21.05 10.90 -0.91
CA GLN A 409 21.33 9.57 -0.35
C GLN A 409 20.18 9.07 0.53
N ASN A 410 19.52 9.97 1.27
CA ASN A 410 18.33 9.67 2.06
C ASN A 410 17.18 9.17 1.18
N LEU A 411 16.85 9.89 0.10
CA LEU A 411 15.80 9.51 -0.85
C LEU A 411 16.15 8.22 -1.61
N ASN A 412 17.41 8.04 -2.00
CA ASN A 412 17.86 6.80 -2.64
C ASN A 412 17.72 5.61 -1.70
N ALA A 413 18.06 5.77 -0.42
CA ALA A 413 17.87 4.73 0.59
C ALA A 413 16.38 4.40 0.80
N ALA A 414 15.51 5.42 0.76
CA ALA A 414 14.06 5.25 0.77
C ALA A 414 13.61 4.33 -0.37
N HIS A 415 14.09 4.59 -1.60
CA HIS A 415 13.77 3.78 -2.77
C HIS A 415 14.31 2.35 -2.69
N ILE A 416 15.58 2.19 -2.28
CA ILE A 416 16.21 0.88 -2.07
C ILE A 416 15.39 0.05 -1.08
N SER A 417 14.65 0.67 -0.15
CA SER A 417 13.74 -0.07 0.74
C SER A 417 12.33 -0.25 0.17
N ALA A 418 11.77 0.76 -0.48
CA ALA A 418 10.36 0.78 -0.90
C ALA A 418 10.06 -0.17 -2.05
N ASP A 419 10.92 -0.19 -3.07
CA ASP A 419 10.65 -0.96 -4.29
C ASP A 419 10.80 -2.48 -4.07
N PRO A 420 11.85 -2.95 -3.35
CA PRO A 420 11.92 -4.35 -2.96
C PRO A 420 10.76 -4.78 -2.06
N GLN A 421 10.28 -3.87 -1.19
CA GLN A 421 9.11 -4.12 -0.35
C GLN A 421 7.85 -4.36 -1.19
N ALA A 422 7.52 -3.46 -2.11
CA ALA A 422 6.33 -3.57 -2.97
C ALA A 422 6.33 -4.85 -3.82
N SER A 423 7.50 -5.20 -4.37
CA SER A 423 7.69 -6.42 -5.16
C SER A 423 7.60 -7.68 -4.28
N SER A 424 8.13 -7.64 -3.04
CA SER A 424 8.04 -8.74 -2.08
C SER A 424 6.60 -9.02 -1.64
N GLU A 425 5.83 -7.95 -1.39
CA GLU A 425 4.42 -8.02 -1.02
C GLU A 425 3.59 -8.69 -2.11
N SER A 426 3.80 -8.27 -3.37
CA SER A 426 3.19 -8.90 -4.54
C SER A 426 3.56 -10.39 -4.65
N THR A 427 4.85 -10.71 -4.44
CA THR A 427 5.37 -12.09 -4.54
C THR A 427 4.72 -13.03 -3.54
N ILE A 428 4.65 -12.62 -2.27
CA ILE A 428 4.10 -13.47 -1.21
C ILE A 428 2.59 -13.62 -1.34
N VAL A 429 1.85 -12.58 -1.72
CA VAL A 429 0.41 -12.70 -1.97
C VAL A 429 0.15 -13.74 -3.06
N SER A 430 0.91 -13.72 -4.16
CA SER A 430 0.83 -14.72 -5.22
C SER A 430 1.12 -16.14 -4.74
N PHE A 431 2.09 -16.30 -3.83
CA PHE A 431 2.39 -17.61 -3.22
C PHE A 431 1.26 -18.11 -2.31
N VAL A 432 0.63 -17.23 -1.54
CA VAL A 432 -0.56 -17.59 -0.73
C VAL A 432 -1.69 -18.07 -1.64
N VAL A 433 -1.95 -17.35 -2.73
CA VAL A 433 -2.98 -17.73 -3.72
C VAL A 433 -2.62 -19.08 -4.34
N ALA A 434 -1.36 -19.29 -4.73
CA ALA A 434 -0.91 -20.58 -5.27
C ALA A 434 -1.05 -21.73 -4.26
N ARG A 435 -0.71 -21.55 -2.97
CA ARG A 435 -0.92 -22.61 -1.96
C ARG A 435 -2.36 -23.10 -1.90
N ARG A 436 -3.32 -22.20 -2.15
CA ARG A 436 -4.76 -22.50 -2.11
C ARG A 436 -5.27 -23.06 -3.43
N LEU A 437 -4.92 -22.43 -4.55
CA LEU A 437 -5.41 -22.77 -5.89
C LEU A 437 -4.58 -23.82 -6.64
N GLY A 438 -3.35 -24.10 -6.19
CA GLY A 438 -2.35 -24.87 -6.95
C GLY A 438 -1.45 -24.00 -7.83
N GLY A 439 -0.48 -24.64 -8.49
CA GLY A 439 0.52 -24.02 -9.37
C GLY A 439 1.94 -24.06 -8.80
N SER A 440 2.93 -23.55 -9.54
CA SER A 440 4.34 -23.56 -9.12
C SER A 440 4.88 -22.18 -8.73
N PHE A 441 5.55 -22.08 -7.59
CA PHE A 441 6.22 -20.84 -7.15
C PHE A 441 7.32 -20.41 -8.13
N LYS A 442 7.99 -21.37 -8.79
CA LYS A 442 9.00 -21.04 -9.82
C LYS A 442 8.35 -20.33 -10.99
N THR A 443 7.19 -20.81 -11.44
CA THR A 443 6.44 -20.21 -12.54
C THR A 443 6.08 -18.76 -12.21
N LEU A 444 5.63 -18.50 -10.98
CA LEU A 444 5.26 -17.15 -10.52
C LEU A 444 6.47 -16.20 -10.47
N ILE A 445 7.63 -16.66 -9.96
CA ILE A 445 8.86 -15.86 -9.98
C ILE A 445 9.24 -15.52 -11.43
N ILE A 446 9.26 -16.50 -12.33
CA ILE A 446 9.60 -16.26 -13.75
C ILE A 446 8.63 -15.25 -14.38
N ALA A 447 7.33 -15.40 -14.12
CA ALA A 447 6.32 -14.48 -14.63
C ALA A 447 6.56 -13.04 -14.16
N GLN A 448 6.90 -12.84 -12.89
CA GLN A 448 7.23 -11.51 -12.36
C GLN A 448 8.50 -10.95 -13.01
N LEU A 449 9.56 -11.76 -13.10
CA LEU A 449 10.83 -11.32 -13.69
C LEU A 449 10.66 -10.89 -15.16
N LEU A 450 9.76 -11.54 -15.91
CA LEU A 450 9.46 -11.20 -17.30
C LEU A 450 8.60 -9.94 -17.46
N MET A 451 7.77 -9.58 -16.47
CA MET A 451 6.84 -8.45 -16.56
C MET A 451 7.38 -7.16 -15.94
N LEU A 452 8.29 -7.27 -14.97
CA LEU A 452 8.95 -6.13 -14.34
C LEU A 452 9.58 -5.12 -15.34
N PRO A 453 10.21 -5.54 -16.45
CA PRO A 453 10.68 -4.60 -17.47
C PRO A 453 9.60 -3.67 -18.03
N ILE A 454 8.35 -4.14 -18.16
CA ILE A 454 7.24 -3.33 -18.68
C ILE A 454 6.93 -2.19 -17.70
N GLY A 455 6.79 -2.52 -16.42
CA GLY A 455 6.52 -1.52 -15.37
C GLY A 455 7.65 -0.51 -15.21
N ALA A 456 8.89 -1.00 -15.15
CA ALA A 456 10.08 -0.17 -14.98
C ALA A 456 10.32 0.77 -16.19
N LEU A 457 9.99 0.32 -17.41
CA LEU A 457 10.09 1.13 -18.61
C LEU A 457 9.01 2.22 -18.67
N LEU A 458 7.75 1.85 -18.44
CA LEU A 458 6.63 2.76 -18.61
C LEU A 458 6.52 3.79 -17.49
N LEU A 459 6.91 3.45 -16.26
CA LEU A 459 6.80 4.34 -15.11
C LEU A 459 7.40 5.75 -15.35
N PRO A 460 8.70 5.91 -15.68
CA PRO A 460 9.28 7.25 -15.87
C PRO A 460 8.70 7.99 -17.09
N ILE A 461 8.27 7.26 -18.14
CA ILE A 461 7.64 7.86 -19.32
C ILE A 461 6.31 8.48 -18.93
N VAL A 462 5.46 7.70 -18.26
CA VAL A 462 4.12 8.13 -17.82
C VAL A 462 4.24 9.22 -16.76
N PHE A 463 5.19 9.10 -15.82
CA PHE A 463 5.45 10.13 -14.82
C PHE A 463 5.78 11.48 -15.47
N ASN A 464 6.71 11.51 -16.43
CA ASN A 464 7.09 12.74 -17.13
C ASN A 464 5.91 13.33 -17.93
N MET A 465 5.10 12.47 -18.57
CA MET A 465 3.88 12.90 -19.24
C MET A 465 2.89 13.55 -18.26
N LEU A 466 2.62 12.91 -17.12
CA LEU A 466 1.70 13.42 -16.10
C LEU A 466 2.20 14.73 -15.48
N GLU A 467 3.49 14.82 -15.21
CA GLU A 467 4.15 16.02 -14.72
C GLU A 467 3.98 17.19 -15.70
N ARG A 468 4.21 16.97 -17.01
CA ARG A 468 4.02 18.02 -18.03
C ARG A 468 2.57 18.44 -18.21
N THR A 469 1.63 17.50 -18.11
CA THR A 469 0.20 17.76 -18.35
C THR A 469 -0.47 18.45 -17.17
N TYR A 470 -0.24 17.94 -15.95
CA TYR A 470 -0.93 18.41 -14.75
C TYR A 470 -0.05 19.23 -13.82
N GLY A 471 1.28 19.04 -13.86
CA GLY A 471 2.18 19.50 -12.82
C GLY A 471 2.09 18.64 -11.56
N ILE A 472 3.15 18.69 -10.74
CA ILE A 472 3.17 18.11 -9.40
C ILE A 472 3.24 19.27 -8.41
N GLY A 473 2.34 19.29 -7.44
CA GLY A 473 2.29 20.42 -6.52
C GLY A 473 0.95 20.50 -5.82
N LEU A 474 0.67 21.64 -5.24
CA LEU A 474 -0.45 21.81 -4.30
C LEU A 474 -1.50 22.78 -4.83
N ASP A 475 -1.30 23.34 -6.03
CA ASP A 475 -2.21 24.28 -6.63
C ASP A 475 -3.42 23.55 -7.26
N PRO A 476 -4.58 24.20 -7.39
CA PRO A 476 -5.75 23.62 -8.03
C PRO A 476 -5.43 23.10 -9.44
N GLY A 477 -5.73 21.82 -9.70
CA GLY A 477 -5.48 21.17 -10.99
C GLY A 477 -4.18 20.38 -11.08
N GLN A 478 -3.24 20.56 -10.14
CA GLN A 478 -2.00 19.78 -10.07
C GLN A 478 -2.18 18.42 -9.39
N LEU A 479 -1.25 17.50 -9.65
CA LEU A 479 -1.18 16.23 -8.94
C LEU A 479 -0.50 16.43 -7.57
N SER A 480 -1.30 16.25 -6.52
CA SER A 480 -0.87 16.48 -5.13
C SER A 480 0.20 15.54 -4.58
N ALA A 481 0.41 14.41 -5.23
CA ALA A 481 1.37 13.35 -4.89
C ALA A 481 1.66 13.22 -3.37
N PRO A 482 0.62 12.93 -2.53
CA PRO A 482 0.71 13.10 -1.08
C PRO A 482 1.83 12.26 -0.44
N THR A 483 2.00 11.04 -0.94
CA THR A 483 3.04 10.12 -0.46
C THR A 483 4.43 10.59 -0.87
N GLY A 484 4.60 11.17 -2.06
CA GLY A 484 5.86 11.80 -2.47
C GLY A 484 6.19 13.03 -1.64
N LEU A 485 5.20 13.89 -1.37
CA LEU A 485 5.35 15.05 -0.48
C LEU A 485 5.79 14.64 0.92
N LYS A 486 5.22 13.55 1.44
CA LYS A 486 5.62 12.95 2.72
C LYS A 486 7.10 12.56 2.72
N ILE A 487 7.52 11.78 1.72
CA ILE A 487 8.89 11.25 1.62
C ILE A 487 9.89 12.40 1.50
N ALA A 488 9.57 13.43 0.72
CA ALA A 488 10.35 14.66 0.60
C ALA A 488 10.43 15.44 1.91
N SER A 489 9.29 15.62 2.59
CA SER A 489 9.22 16.35 3.86
C SER A 489 10.06 15.67 4.94
N LEU A 490 10.06 14.33 4.99
CA LEU A 490 10.92 13.58 5.91
C LEU A 490 12.40 13.81 5.60
N ALA A 491 12.79 13.78 4.32
CA ALA A 491 14.17 14.03 3.93
C ALA A 491 14.65 15.44 4.33
N ILE A 492 13.80 16.47 4.18
CA ILE A 492 14.08 17.84 4.63
C ILE A 492 14.23 17.92 6.16
N VAL A 493 13.34 17.26 6.92
CA VAL A 493 13.46 17.25 8.38
C VAL A 493 14.74 16.54 8.82
N MET A 494 15.14 15.46 8.15
CA MET A 494 16.41 14.78 8.43
C MET A 494 17.64 15.61 8.04
N GLU A 495 17.52 16.52 7.06
CA GLU A 495 18.54 17.50 6.72
C GLU A 495 18.67 18.59 7.80
N GLN A 496 17.55 19.19 8.19
CA GLN A 496 17.49 20.34 9.10
C GLN A 496 17.59 19.94 10.59
N GLY A 497 17.50 18.65 10.89
CA GLY A 497 17.50 18.10 12.23
C GLY A 497 16.10 17.99 12.84
N ILE A 498 16.02 17.26 13.95
CA ILE A 498 14.76 16.94 14.64
C ILE A 498 13.98 18.19 15.08
N SER A 499 14.67 19.33 15.26
CA SER A 499 14.07 20.64 15.55
C SER A 499 13.17 21.19 14.44
N ALA A 500 13.30 20.70 13.20
CA ALA A 500 12.44 21.07 12.08
C ALA A 500 11.08 20.36 12.09
N LEU A 501 10.88 19.39 12.98
CA LEU A 501 9.58 18.74 13.15
C LEU A 501 8.51 19.76 13.55
N PRO A 502 7.26 19.60 13.07
CA PRO A 502 6.14 20.39 13.56
C PRO A 502 6.05 20.32 15.08
N GLN A 503 5.64 21.42 15.72
CA GLN A 503 5.52 21.49 17.17
C GLN A 503 4.68 20.32 17.71
N GLY A 504 5.21 19.63 18.72
CA GLY A 504 4.57 18.47 19.35
C GLY A 504 4.68 17.14 18.59
N ALA A 505 5.11 17.12 17.33
CA ALA A 505 5.18 15.89 16.53
C ALA A 505 6.21 14.90 17.08
N LEU A 506 7.34 15.37 17.61
CA LEU A 506 8.35 14.51 18.26
C LEU A 506 7.78 13.79 19.49
N THR A 507 7.17 14.56 20.41
CA THR A 507 6.57 14.01 21.63
C THR A 507 5.47 13.01 21.29
N ALA A 508 4.61 13.35 20.34
CA ALA A 508 3.58 12.43 19.85
C ALA A 508 4.19 11.16 19.26
N SER A 509 5.28 11.27 18.50
CA SER A 509 5.98 10.12 17.91
C SER A 509 6.59 9.20 18.96
N ILE A 510 7.17 9.75 20.02
CA ILE A 510 7.69 8.96 21.15
C ILE A 510 6.56 8.21 21.85
N ILE A 511 5.45 8.90 22.17
CA ILE A 511 4.28 8.27 22.80
C ILE A 511 3.72 7.16 21.90
N ALA A 512 3.57 7.43 20.61
CA ALA A 512 3.04 6.49 19.64
C ALA A 512 3.99 5.29 19.42
N ALA A 513 5.30 5.51 19.44
CA ALA A 513 6.32 4.46 19.39
C ALA A 513 6.21 3.52 20.60
N ILE A 514 6.11 4.07 21.81
CA ILE A 514 5.92 3.30 23.05
C ILE A 514 4.60 2.53 23.00
N PHE A 515 3.52 3.18 22.58
CA PHE A 515 2.22 2.53 22.41
C PHE A 515 2.29 1.34 21.44
N GLY A 516 2.97 1.50 20.29
CA GLY A 516 3.18 0.44 19.32
C GLY A 516 3.91 -0.78 19.91
N ILE A 517 4.97 -0.55 20.70
CA ILE A 517 5.71 -1.63 21.38
C ILE A 517 4.81 -2.32 22.41
N VAL A 518 4.16 -1.54 23.27
CA VAL A 518 3.33 -2.08 24.36
C VAL A 518 2.18 -2.91 23.81
N VAL A 519 1.46 -2.40 22.81
CA VAL A 519 0.34 -3.13 22.19
C VAL A 519 0.82 -4.41 21.52
N GLU A 520 1.94 -4.38 20.79
CA GLU A 520 2.45 -5.57 20.14
C GLU A 520 2.89 -6.64 21.17
N LEU A 521 3.53 -6.23 22.26
CA LEU A 521 3.86 -7.13 23.38
C LEU A 521 2.59 -7.72 24.03
N LEU A 522 1.52 -6.93 24.17
CA LEU A 522 0.24 -7.42 24.69
C LEU A 522 -0.41 -8.44 23.75
N PHE A 523 -0.26 -8.30 22.42
CA PHE A 523 -0.75 -9.29 21.47
C PHE A 523 -0.02 -10.64 21.54
N MET A 524 1.22 -10.66 22.06
CA MET A 524 1.96 -11.90 22.30
C MET A 524 1.47 -12.64 23.57
N VAL A 525 0.61 -12.02 24.39
CA VAL A 525 0.02 -12.65 25.58
C VAL A 525 -1.24 -13.41 25.22
N TYR A 526 -1.14 -14.74 25.19
CA TYR A 526 -2.26 -15.64 24.96
C TYR A 526 -2.93 -16.04 26.28
N LYS A 527 -4.26 -16.23 26.24
CA LYS A 527 -5.02 -16.91 27.28
C LYS A 527 -5.35 -18.32 26.79
N HIS A 528 -5.32 -19.31 27.67
CA HIS A 528 -5.91 -20.61 27.37
C HIS A 528 -7.37 -20.59 27.78
N ASP A 529 -8.25 -20.91 26.83
CA ASP A 529 -9.67 -21.10 27.11
C ASP A 529 -9.89 -22.38 27.95
N ALA A 530 -11.08 -22.56 28.53
CA ALA A 530 -11.42 -23.74 29.35
C ALA A 530 -11.23 -25.08 28.59
N SER A 531 -11.25 -25.04 27.25
CA SER A 531 -10.99 -26.16 26.35
C SER A 531 -9.52 -26.32 25.93
N GLY A 532 -8.58 -25.58 26.54
CA GLY A 532 -7.15 -25.62 26.23
C GLY A 532 -6.70 -24.82 25.00
N ASN A 533 -7.64 -24.28 24.22
CA ASN A 533 -7.35 -23.50 23.01
C ASN A 533 -6.72 -22.13 23.33
N LYS A 534 -5.68 -21.75 22.58
CA LYS A 534 -5.06 -20.42 22.70
C LYS A 534 -6.00 -19.36 22.12
N THR A 535 -6.54 -18.50 22.97
CA THR A 535 -7.32 -17.32 22.58
C THR A 535 -6.54 -16.04 22.87
N LYS A 536 -6.69 -15.02 22.01
CA LYS A 536 -6.05 -13.72 22.23
C LYS A 536 -6.74 -13.04 23.41
N ARG A 537 -6.01 -12.78 24.50
CA ARG A 537 -6.55 -12.18 25.73
C ARG A 537 -7.11 -10.77 25.49
N PHE A 538 -6.52 -10.03 24.55
CA PHE A 538 -6.77 -8.62 24.31
C PHE A 538 -7.33 -8.34 22.90
N TRP A 539 -8.41 -9.03 22.52
CA TRP A 539 -8.99 -8.92 21.18
C TRP A 539 -9.55 -7.53 20.82
N TRP A 540 -9.89 -6.72 21.84
CA TRP A 540 -10.41 -5.35 21.71
C TRP A 540 -9.33 -4.25 21.53
N ILE A 541 -8.04 -4.57 21.64
CA ILE A 541 -6.98 -3.55 21.54
C ILE A 541 -6.78 -3.21 20.06
N PRO A 542 -6.63 -1.91 19.71
CA PRO A 542 -6.39 -1.50 18.33
C PRO A 542 -5.13 -2.16 17.78
N ILE A 543 -5.19 -2.60 16.52
CA ILE A 543 -4.03 -3.08 15.78
C ILE A 543 -3.21 -1.84 15.39
N PRO A 544 -1.96 -1.68 15.87
CA PRO A 544 -1.16 -0.49 15.63
C PRO A 544 -0.99 -0.18 14.14
N ALA A 545 -0.81 -1.21 13.31
CA ALA A 545 -0.72 -1.05 11.86
C ALA A 545 -1.99 -0.45 11.25
N ALA A 546 -3.16 -0.96 11.62
CA ALA A 546 -4.45 -0.48 11.12
C ALA A 546 -4.75 0.95 11.63
N LEU A 547 -4.43 1.23 12.90
CA LEU A 547 -4.57 2.55 13.48
C LEU A 547 -3.65 3.58 12.78
N GLY A 548 -2.41 3.20 12.48
CA GLY A 548 -1.47 4.07 11.78
C GLY A 548 -1.93 4.42 10.37
N PHE A 549 -2.45 3.44 9.61
CA PHE A 549 -3.08 3.72 8.32
C PHE A 549 -4.27 4.67 8.44
N ALA A 550 -5.13 4.47 9.45
CA ALA A 550 -6.30 5.30 9.68
C ALA A 550 -5.98 6.77 9.96
N LEU A 551 -4.80 7.06 10.52
CA LEU A 551 -4.32 8.42 10.79
C LEU A 551 -3.78 9.15 9.55
N ILE A 552 -3.54 8.42 8.45
CA ILE A 552 -2.91 8.95 7.22
C ILE A 552 -3.87 8.89 6.04
N LEU A 553 -4.74 7.88 5.98
CA LEU A 553 -5.70 7.70 4.89
C LEU A 553 -6.89 8.66 5.01
N PRO A 554 -7.49 9.07 3.86
CA PRO A 554 -8.77 9.76 3.84
C PRO A 554 -9.83 9.07 4.72
N PRO A 555 -10.55 9.81 5.59
CA PRO A 555 -11.53 9.23 6.50
C PRO A 555 -12.60 8.38 5.80
N ILE A 556 -13.01 8.77 4.59
CA ILE A 556 -14.01 8.05 3.79
C ILE A 556 -13.61 6.59 3.52
N LEU A 557 -12.33 6.34 3.21
CA LEU A 557 -11.81 5.00 2.95
C LEU A 557 -11.75 4.18 4.23
N THR A 558 -11.27 4.78 5.32
CA THR A 558 -11.20 4.13 6.62
C THR A 558 -12.58 3.77 7.17
N LEU A 559 -13.57 4.66 6.96
CA LEU A 559 -14.97 4.41 7.29
C LEU A 559 -15.55 3.27 6.45
N GLY A 560 -15.24 3.21 5.16
CA GLY A 560 -15.62 2.09 4.28
C GLY A 560 -15.07 0.75 4.79
N ILE A 561 -13.77 0.68 5.09
CA ILE A 561 -13.12 -0.52 5.64
C ILE A 561 -13.76 -0.92 6.98
N ALA A 562 -13.99 0.05 7.87
CA ALA A 562 -14.64 -0.20 9.14
C ALA A 562 -16.04 -0.77 8.97
N PHE A 563 -16.86 -0.15 8.11
CA PHE A 563 -18.22 -0.57 7.83
C PHE A 563 -18.27 -1.98 7.25
N GLY A 564 -17.42 -2.28 6.27
CA GLY A 564 -17.28 -3.62 5.71
C GLY A 564 -16.91 -4.68 6.75
N SER A 565 -15.98 -4.35 7.66
CA SER A 565 -15.56 -5.29 8.72
C SER A 565 -16.68 -5.57 9.72
N VAL A 566 -17.51 -4.57 10.02
CA VAL A 566 -18.70 -4.71 10.87
C VAL A 566 -19.75 -5.55 10.17
N ILE A 567 -20.03 -5.29 8.88
CA ILE A 567 -20.94 -6.13 8.07
C ILE A 567 -20.51 -7.59 8.14
N SER A 568 -19.22 -7.86 7.88
CA SER A 568 -18.70 -9.23 7.93
C SER A 568 -18.81 -9.84 9.32
N ALA A 569 -18.52 -9.09 10.38
CA ALA A 569 -18.58 -9.61 11.75
C ALA A 569 -20.02 -9.94 12.18
N VAL A 570 -20.96 -9.06 11.84
CA VAL A 570 -22.38 -9.23 12.12
C VAL A 570 -22.94 -10.40 11.30
N TRP A 571 -22.65 -10.47 10.00
CA TRP A 571 -23.11 -11.55 9.14
C TRP A 571 -22.57 -12.91 9.57
N ARG A 572 -21.28 -13.02 9.93
CA ARG A 572 -20.70 -14.25 10.52
C ARG A 572 -21.43 -14.69 11.77
N ARG A 573 -21.82 -13.74 12.64
CA ARG A 573 -22.51 -14.05 13.90
C ARG A 573 -23.90 -14.67 13.67
N PHE A 574 -24.59 -14.24 12.60
CA PHE A 574 -25.91 -14.76 12.23
C PHE A 574 -25.86 -15.98 11.29
N SER A 575 -24.71 -16.29 10.70
CA SER A 575 -24.50 -17.38 9.73
C SER A 575 -23.32 -18.26 10.16
N GLN A 576 -23.39 -18.84 11.36
CA GLN A 576 -22.28 -19.61 11.98
C GLN A 576 -22.00 -20.96 11.32
N ASP A 577 -22.89 -21.42 10.44
CA ASP A 577 -22.78 -22.74 9.82
C ASP A 577 -21.64 -22.78 8.79
N LYS A 578 -20.95 -23.92 8.66
CA LYS A 578 -19.82 -24.08 7.71
C LYS A 578 -20.27 -23.98 6.25
N SER A 579 -21.55 -24.25 5.98
CA SER A 579 -22.24 -24.03 4.71
C SER A 579 -23.15 -22.80 4.74
N GLY A 580 -22.91 -21.89 5.69
CA GLY A 580 -23.71 -20.69 5.88
C GLY A 580 -23.56 -19.69 4.74
N SER A 581 -24.53 -18.79 4.63
CA SER A 581 -24.58 -17.72 3.65
C SER A 581 -23.30 -16.87 3.63
N TYR A 582 -22.70 -16.59 4.79
CA TYR A 582 -21.46 -15.81 4.85
C TYR A 582 -20.26 -16.53 4.20
N GLU A 583 -20.02 -17.80 4.54
CA GLU A 583 -18.90 -18.57 3.96
C GLU A 583 -19.08 -18.79 2.45
N MET A 584 -20.33 -18.79 1.97
CA MET A 584 -20.61 -18.89 0.55
C MET A 584 -20.48 -17.56 -0.20
N PHE A 585 -21.02 -16.46 0.33
CA PHE A 585 -21.23 -15.22 -0.43
C PHE A 585 -20.39 -14.03 0.04
N GLY A 586 -19.82 -14.07 1.25
CA GLY A 586 -19.06 -12.96 1.82
C GLY A 586 -17.84 -12.57 0.98
N ALA A 587 -16.99 -13.53 0.63
CA ALA A 587 -15.81 -13.28 -0.19
C ALA A 587 -16.14 -12.91 -1.66
N PRO A 588 -17.10 -13.59 -2.34
CA PRO A 588 -17.54 -13.17 -3.67
C PRO A 588 -18.12 -11.75 -3.71
N LEU A 589 -18.96 -11.38 -2.74
CA LEU A 589 -19.55 -10.04 -2.65
C LEU A 589 -18.46 -8.97 -2.45
N ALA A 590 -17.55 -9.21 -1.51
CA ALA A 590 -16.43 -8.32 -1.24
C ALA A 590 -15.52 -8.15 -2.46
N ALA A 591 -15.16 -9.25 -3.13
CA ALA A 591 -14.32 -9.22 -4.31
C ALA A 591 -14.99 -8.50 -5.49
N GLY A 592 -16.31 -8.64 -5.67
CA GLY A 592 -17.03 -7.94 -6.72
C GLY A 592 -17.12 -6.43 -6.47
N PHE A 593 -17.29 -6.00 -5.23
CA PHE A 593 -17.19 -4.56 -4.89
C PHE A 593 -15.83 -3.97 -5.22
N ILE A 594 -14.74 -4.67 -4.86
CA ILE A 594 -13.37 -4.22 -5.16
C ILE A 594 -13.13 -4.21 -6.67
N ALA A 595 -13.52 -5.28 -7.37
CA ALA A 595 -13.31 -5.41 -8.80
C ALA A 595 -14.10 -4.37 -9.61
N GLY A 596 -15.37 -4.12 -9.26
CA GLY A 596 -16.23 -3.20 -10.01
C GLY A 596 -15.76 -1.76 -9.91
N GLU A 597 -15.38 -1.31 -8.72
CA GLU A 597 -14.81 0.02 -8.53
C GLU A 597 -13.43 0.15 -9.20
N ALA A 598 -12.56 -0.87 -9.12
CA ALA A 598 -11.27 -0.85 -9.81
C ALA A 598 -11.42 -0.82 -11.34
N LEU A 599 -12.36 -1.58 -11.92
CA LEU A 599 -12.63 -1.61 -13.36
C LEU A 599 -13.05 -0.23 -13.89
N VAL A 600 -13.94 0.47 -13.17
CA VAL A 600 -14.44 1.76 -13.62
C VAL A 600 -13.53 2.91 -13.19
N GLY A 601 -13.27 3.03 -11.90
CA GLY A 601 -12.53 4.14 -11.31
C GLY A 601 -11.05 4.16 -11.66
N ALA A 602 -10.41 2.99 -11.74
CA ALA A 602 -8.96 2.90 -11.95
C ALA A 602 -8.54 2.52 -13.38
N ILE A 603 -9.43 1.95 -14.20
CA ILE A 603 -9.14 1.58 -15.59
C ILE A 603 -9.97 2.41 -16.58
N LEU A 604 -11.30 2.30 -16.55
CA LEU A 604 -12.17 2.89 -17.57
C LEU A 604 -12.11 4.43 -17.58
N LEU A 605 -12.30 5.08 -16.44
CA LEU A 605 -12.34 6.55 -16.35
C LEU A 605 -11.00 7.20 -16.70
N PRO A 606 -9.83 6.72 -16.22
CA PRO A 606 -8.54 7.25 -16.66
C PRO A 606 -8.29 7.04 -18.16
N VAL A 607 -8.63 5.87 -18.71
CA VAL A 607 -8.47 5.61 -20.15
C VAL A 607 -9.36 6.54 -20.98
N LEU A 608 -10.61 6.75 -20.58
CA LEU A 608 -11.50 7.73 -21.21
C LEU A 608 -10.93 9.14 -21.12
N GLY A 609 -10.39 9.53 -19.96
CA GLY A 609 -9.74 10.84 -19.78
C GLY A 609 -8.58 11.05 -20.75
N VAL A 610 -7.69 10.07 -20.88
CA VAL A 610 -6.56 10.11 -21.82
C VAL A 610 -7.05 10.17 -23.28
N ILE A 611 -8.05 9.38 -23.64
CA ILE A 611 -8.64 9.40 -24.99
C ILE A 611 -9.22 10.79 -25.29
N LEU A 612 -10.00 11.35 -24.36
CA LEU A 612 -10.59 12.69 -24.52
C LEU A 612 -9.52 13.77 -24.66
N GLU A 613 -8.42 13.69 -23.93
CA GLU A 613 -7.28 14.60 -24.08
C GLU A 613 -6.58 14.44 -25.44
N LEU A 614 -6.43 13.23 -25.97
CA LEU A 614 -5.85 12.97 -27.30
C LEU A 614 -6.72 13.53 -28.44
N PHE A 615 -8.04 13.60 -28.26
CA PHE A 615 -8.97 14.16 -29.23
C PHE A 615 -9.22 15.67 -29.05
N LYS A 616 -8.80 16.25 -27.93
CA LYS A 616 -8.93 17.68 -27.63
C LYS A 616 -8.30 18.64 -28.66
N PRO A 617 -7.20 18.31 -29.38
CA PRO A 617 -6.71 19.16 -30.48
C PRO A 617 -7.51 19.03 -31.80
N TYR A 618 -8.50 18.14 -31.87
CA TYR A 618 -9.35 17.90 -33.04
C TYR A 618 -10.84 18.25 -32.78
N LEU A 619 -11.14 18.75 -31.59
CA LEU A 619 -12.44 19.28 -31.14
C LEU A 619 -12.29 20.78 -30.89
#